data_AF-A0A1Z4QDT3-F1
#
_entry.id   AF-A0A1Z4QDT3-F1
#
_cell.length_a   1.000
_cell.length_b   1.000
_cell.length_c   1.000
_cell.angle_alpha   90.00
_cell.angle_beta   90.00
_cell.angle_gamma   90.00
#
_symmetry.space_group_name_H-M   'P 1'
#
loop_
_entity.id
_entity.type
_entity.pdbx_description
1 polymer ?
#
loop_
_entity_poly.entity_id
_entity_poly.type
_entity_poly.pdbx_seq_one_letter_code
_entity_poly.pdbx_strand_id
1 'polypeptide(L)'
;MIFHASTAKPIDDNLKNLVKEIEEQSLSLSVLAARQFRYCLRQTPVELTIKEPRQFNVLEEFIIRAGIEFEPPPTADELASVLGLDPVFIQSTIATLQTLQTLAVTSPITVTAEGRLFYEKGTVPQPPYSVQVYAISDPLREKVYFDAESLNDVTTNFPDLAKFVTLEHKGSEVSSLQLEEVQQSIQTSDLALHLPDEGKIITAFRVIPQTKIFWRTISLYLIFDALEDKLSVQLRNGKQILESASNRLEALQAEGKISLQALCELSNETINFEREAILNQKNAEIESRLEKIRQRTLEAAQDKAGAAVQLCDRQIPQAFSEILNSAKRQILIYSPWVNQAVVDDKFLTLLQKLVNRGVGVLIGHGIARRQEDEARPISPEVEAKLRGVKTPEGLPGVQVFWLGDSHVKEVIVDQEIHLCGAHNWLDYRGEYLPTGESVYKVTIPEQVQEAYQFLAHRYQNYAQKLWESAIANHDPQLAVECLCIWGALGMEDLGIKEIEQHDWLELVPVWLNVVLHGLRSKNVLDDSAGLQIALSLLSQVSGEEAFVEPLRRGWRQVMEAIATYNHDTALNLLNNDVWAQFLRLNIALESDLPDKFISSPPKQKQKKAGK
;
A
#
# COMPACT_ATOMS: atom_id res chain seq x y z
N MET A 1 -29.87 16.33 -34.11
CA MET A 1 -29.18 15.68 -32.99
C MET A 1 -29.79 14.30 -32.81
N ILE A 2 -29.01 13.26 -33.06
CA ILE A 2 -29.44 11.87 -32.87
C ILE A 2 -29.27 11.57 -31.38
N PHE A 3 -30.36 11.30 -30.68
CA PHE A 3 -30.32 10.78 -29.32
C PHE A 3 -29.78 9.35 -29.39
N HIS A 4 -28.52 9.13 -28.98
CA HIS A 4 -28.03 7.79 -28.70
C HIS A 4 -28.66 7.34 -27.38
N ALA A 5 -29.60 6.40 -27.46
CA ALA A 5 -30.10 5.69 -26.29
C ALA A 5 -28.92 4.97 -25.61
N SER A 6 -28.84 5.00 -24.28
CA SER A 6 -27.87 4.22 -23.51
C SER A 6 -28.01 2.75 -23.94
N THR A 7 -26.97 2.25 -24.62
CA THR A 7 -26.88 0.84 -25.01
C THR A 7 -26.55 0.04 -23.77
N ALA A 8 -27.30 -1.03 -23.50
CA ALA A 8 -27.03 -1.89 -22.36
C ALA A 8 -25.55 -2.34 -22.36
N LYS A 9 -24.86 -2.13 -21.24
CA LYS A 9 -23.45 -2.52 -21.06
C LYS A 9 -23.25 -4.00 -21.45
N PRO A 10 -22.25 -4.35 -22.28
CA PRO A 10 -21.99 -5.73 -22.69
C PRO A 10 -21.35 -6.50 -21.52
N ILE A 11 -22.24 -7.06 -20.69
CA ILE A 11 -21.91 -7.84 -19.49
C ILE A 11 -22.51 -9.22 -19.67
N ASP A 12 -21.67 -10.25 -19.75
CA ASP A 12 -22.09 -11.65 -19.78
C ASP A 12 -22.91 -11.99 -18.53
N ASP A 13 -24.01 -12.73 -18.71
CA ASP A 13 -24.98 -13.01 -17.64
C ASP A 13 -24.35 -13.62 -16.38
N ASN A 14 -23.38 -14.52 -16.57
CA ASN A 14 -22.69 -15.22 -15.49
C ASN A 14 -21.75 -14.30 -14.67
N LEU A 15 -21.44 -13.10 -15.15
CA LEU A 15 -20.54 -12.16 -14.49
C LEU A 15 -21.29 -11.05 -13.73
N LYS A 16 -22.61 -10.92 -13.91
CA LYS A 16 -23.44 -9.84 -13.32
C LYS A 16 -23.29 -9.74 -11.80
N ASN A 17 -23.27 -10.87 -11.09
CA ASN A 17 -23.10 -10.87 -9.63
C ASN A 17 -21.74 -10.30 -9.22
N LEU A 18 -20.66 -10.69 -9.90
CA LEU A 18 -19.33 -10.19 -9.58
C LEU A 18 -19.16 -8.72 -9.99
N VAL A 19 -19.78 -8.29 -11.10
CA VAL A 19 -19.85 -6.86 -11.46
C VAL A 19 -20.47 -6.04 -10.33
N LYS A 20 -21.60 -6.50 -9.79
CA LYS A 20 -22.25 -5.84 -8.67
C LYS A 20 -21.34 -5.77 -7.45
N GLU A 21 -20.65 -6.86 -7.10
CA GLU A 21 -19.67 -6.86 -6.01
C GLU A 21 -18.53 -5.84 -6.23
N ILE A 22 -18.04 -5.67 -7.48
CA ILE A 22 -17.00 -4.68 -7.82
C ILE A 22 -17.51 -3.25 -7.63
N GLU A 23 -18.70 -2.94 -8.13
CA GLU A 23 -19.29 -1.59 -8.02
C GLU A 23 -19.71 -1.27 -6.57
N GLU A 24 -20.03 -2.28 -5.76
CA GLU A 24 -20.31 -2.12 -4.32
C GLU A 24 -19.05 -1.89 -3.47
N GLN A 25 -17.86 -2.30 -3.94
CA GLN A 25 -16.58 -2.09 -3.22
C GLN A 25 -16.18 -0.61 -3.14
N SER A 26 -16.51 0.18 -4.15
CA SER A 26 -16.25 1.61 -4.17
C SER A 26 -17.27 2.32 -5.04
N LEU A 27 -17.85 3.40 -4.51
CA LEU A 27 -18.71 4.32 -5.24
C LEU A 27 -17.99 5.00 -6.42
N SER A 28 -16.65 4.86 -6.53
CA SER A 28 -15.85 5.33 -7.65
C SER A 28 -15.92 4.41 -8.88
N LEU A 29 -16.14 3.11 -8.69
CA LEU A 29 -15.96 2.12 -9.75
C LEU A 29 -17.26 1.88 -10.51
N SER A 30 -17.16 1.83 -11.83
CA SER A 30 -18.22 1.31 -12.68
C SER A 30 -17.66 0.36 -13.71
N VAL A 31 -18.27 -0.82 -13.85
CA VAL A 31 -17.90 -1.77 -14.89
C VAL A 31 -18.60 -1.37 -16.18
N LEU A 32 -17.83 -1.09 -17.23
CA LEU A 32 -18.36 -0.72 -18.55
C LEU A 32 -18.61 -1.95 -19.43
N ALA A 33 -17.79 -3.00 -19.29
CA ALA A 33 -17.98 -4.29 -19.95
C ALA A 33 -17.43 -5.44 -19.09
N ALA A 34 -18.02 -6.63 -19.22
CA ALA A 34 -17.49 -7.84 -18.61
C ALA A 34 -17.77 -9.06 -19.50
N ARG A 35 -16.72 -9.79 -19.91
CA ARG A 35 -16.82 -10.88 -20.89
C ARG A 35 -15.98 -12.08 -20.51
N GLN A 36 -16.43 -13.27 -20.88
CA GLN A 36 -15.68 -14.51 -20.72
C GLN A 36 -14.96 -14.91 -22.01
N PHE A 37 -13.71 -15.32 -21.85
CA PHE A 37 -12.88 -15.85 -22.90
C PHE A 37 -12.37 -17.23 -22.51
N ARG A 38 -11.87 -17.96 -23.50
CA ARG A 38 -10.99 -19.10 -23.29
C ARG A 38 -9.58 -18.79 -23.76
N TYR A 39 -8.59 -19.39 -23.13
CA TYR A 39 -7.22 -19.38 -23.57
C TYR A 39 -6.64 -20.79 -23.45
N CYS A 40 -5.56 -21.06 -24.20
CA CYS A 40 -4.96 -22.38 -24.26
C CYS A 40 -3.70 -22.48 -23.40
N LEU A 41 -3.65 -23.53 -22.58
CA LEU A 41 -2.45 -24.02 -21.91
C LEU A 41 -1.82 -25.13 -22.76
N ARG A 42 -0.50 -25.19 -22.78
CA ARG A 42 0.23 -26.31 -23.40
C ARG A 42 0.86 -27.16 -22.32
N GLN A 43 0.56 -28.45 -22.33
CA GLN A 43 1.13 -29.42 -21.40
C GLN A 43 2.05 -30.36 -22.16
N THR A 44 3.30 -30.43 -21.76
CA THR A 44 4.30 -31.33 -22.35
C THR A 44 4.83 -32.26 -21.27
N PRO A 45 4.77 -33.59 -21.45
CA PRO A 45 5.37 -34.51 -20.48
C PRO A 45 6.90 -34.38 -20.49
N VAL A 46 7.49 -34.36 -19.30
CA VAL A 46 8.94 -34.27 -19.09
C VAL A 46 9.38 -35.39 -18.16
N GLU A 47 10.41 -36.11 -18.56
CA GLU A 47 11.08 -37.11 -17.75
C GLU A 47 12.28 -36.47 -17.04
N LEU A 48 12.31 -36.52 -15.71
CA LEU A 48 13.38 -35.98 -14.87
C LEU A 48 14.26 -37.13 -14.41
N THR A 49 15.58 -37.00 -14.57
CA THR A 49 16.54 -37.93 -13.98
C THR A 49 16.98 -37.40 -12.62
N ILE A 50 16.70 -38.14 -11.57
CA ILE A 50 16.96 -37.79 -10.18
C ILE A 50 18.09 -38.66 -9.65
N LYS A 51 19.06 -38.03 -8.99
CA LYS A 51 20.10 -38.66 -8.21
C LYS A 51 19.90 -38.26 -6.76
N GLU A 52 19.74 -39.25 -5.88
CA GLU A 52 19.62 -39.01 -4.44
C GLU A 52 20.35 -40.09 -3.65
N PRO A 53 20.78 -39.80 -2.42
CA PRO A 53 21.25 -40.83 -1.51
C PRO A 53 20.10 -41.73 -1.07
N ARG A 54 20.39 -43.01 -0.86
CA ARG A 54 19.50 -43.93 -0.14
C ARG A 54 20.13 -44.39 1.16
N GLN A 55 19.30 -44.80 2.09
CA GLN A 55 19.76 -45.49 3.30
C GLN A 55 20.42 -46.82 2.91
N PHE A 56 21.38 -47.25 3.73
CA PHE A 56 21.86 -48.63 3.65
C PHE A 56 20.69 -49.59 3.85
N ASN A 57 20.67 -50.68 3.08
CA ASN A 57 19.84 -51.80 3.50
C ASN A 57 20.50 -52.49 4.69
N VAL A 58 19.71 -53.26 5.43
CA VAL A 58 20.16 -53.94 6.65
C VAL A 58 21.43 -54.76 6.42
N LEU A 59 21.51 -55.48 5.30
CA LEU A 59 22.64 -56.36 5.00
C LEU A 59 23.92 -55.57 4.67
N GLU A 60 23.80 -54.49 3.91
CA GLU A 60 24.92 -53.60 3.59
C GLU A 60 25.49 -52.95 4.86
N GLU A 61 24.61 -52.48 5.75
CA GLU A 61 25.01 -51.90 7.03
C GLU A 61 25.77 -52.94 7.88
N PHE A 62 25.24 -54.16 8.01
CA PHE A 62 25.91 -55.24 8.75
C PHE A 62 27.27 -55.61 8.17
N ILE A 63 27.40 -55.66 6.84
CA ILE A 63 28.68 -55.97 6.17
C ILE A 63 29.72 -54.87 6.46
N ILE A 64 29.33 -53.61 6.39
CA ILE A 64 30.23 -52.48 6.66
C ILE A 64 30.63 -52.46 8.12
N ARG A 65 29.66 -52.63 9.04
CA ARG A 65 29.92 -52.75 10.48
C ARG A 65 30.87 -53.89 10.78
N ALA A 66 30.68 -55.05 10.15
CA ALA A 66 31.57 -56.19 10.33
C ALA A 66 33.02 -55.87 9.92
N GLY A 67 33.22 -55.12 8.82
CA GLY A 67 34.55 -54.66 8.40
C GLY A 67 35.16 -53.55 9.27
N ILE A 68 34.37 -52.91 10.15
CA ILE A 68 34.81 -51.85 11.07
C ILE A 68 35.03 -52.37 12.48
N GLU A 69 34.13 -53.22 12.98
CA GLU A 69 34.01 -53.60 14.39
C GLU A 69 34.71 -54.92 14.74
N PHE A 70 34.89 -55.84 13.78
CA PHE A 70 35.59 -57.10 14.04
C PHE A 70 37.11 -56.96 13.88
N GLU A 71 37.86 -57.55 14.81
CA GLU A 71 39.32 -57.67 14.74
C GLU A 71 39.74 -59.16 14.87
N PRO A 72 40.29 -59.78 13.81
CA PRO A 72 40.45 -59.26 12.46
C PRO A 72 39.11 -59.16 11.69
N PRO A 73 39.01 -58.32 10.65
CA PRO A 73 37.81 -58.27 9.80
C PRO A 73 37.50 -59.64 9.18
N PRO A 74 36.22 -60.04 9.08
CA PRO A 74 35.84 -61.35 8.56
C PRO A 74 35.96 -61.41 7.03
N THR A 75 36.07 -62.62 6.50
CA THR A 75 35.85 -62.92 5.09
C THR A 75 34.35 -63.03 4.77
N ALA A 76 33.98 -63.03 3.49
CA ALA A 76 32.58 -63.17 3.06
C ALA A 76 31.93 -64.46 3.56
N ASP A 77 32.66 -65.58 3.53
CA ASP A 77 32.15 -66.90 3.92
C ASP A 77 32.01 -67.03 5.45
N GLU A 78 32.93 -66.45 6.21
CA GLU A 78 32.84 -66.38 7.67
C GLU A 78 31.63 -65.54 8.10
N LEU A 79 31.44 -64.37 7.48
CA LEU A 79 30.30 -63.50 7.78
C LEU A 79 28.96 -64.17 7.39
N ALA A 80 28.91 -64.88 6.26
CA ALA A 80 27.75 -65.65 5.86
C ALA A 80 27.41 -66.75 6.88
N SER A 81 28.42 -67.47 7.36
CA SER A 81 28.26 -68.51 8.39
C SER A 81 27.77 -67.93 9.72
N VAL A 82 28.26 -66.76 10.14
CA VAL A 82 27.85 -66.09 11.38
C VAL A 82 26.40 -65.61 11.32
N LEU A 83 25.99 -65.08 10.15
CA LEU A 83 24.62 -64.58 9.94
C LEU A 83 23.62 -65.69 9.60
N GLY A 84 24.07 -66.92 9.35
CA GLY A 84 23.21 -68.03 8.91
C GLY A 84 22.60 -67.81 7.52
N LEU A 85 23.30 -67.05 6.66
CA LEU A 85 22.86 -66.72 5.31
C LEU A 85 23.65 -67.50 4.27
N ASP A 86 23.07 -67.70 3.08
CA ASP A 86 23.79 -68.28 1.95
C ASP A 86 24.92 -67.31 1.51
N PRO A 87 26.19 -67.79 1.38
CA PRO A 87 27.32 -66.97 0.97
C PRO A 87 27.09 -66.14 -0.30
N VAL A 88 26.25 -66.61 -1.22
CA VAL A 88 25.92 -65.88 -2.46
C VAL A 88 25.32 -64.50 -2.18
N PHE A 89 24.50 -64.35 -1.13
CA PHE A 89 23.91 -63.05 -0.78
C PHE A 89 24.95 -62.07 -0.19
N ILE A 90 25.87 -62.58 0.63
CA ILE A 90 26.96 -61.76 1.19
C ILE A 90 27.92 -61.31 0.09
N GLN A 91 28.34 -62.24 -0.78
CA GLN A 91 29.27 -61.96 -1.87
C GLN A 91 28.68 -60.97 -2.89
N SER A 92 27.39 -61.13 -3.26
CA SER A 92 26.72 -60.18 -4.15
C SER A 92 26.60 -58.78 -3.54
N THR A 93 26.24 -58.68 -2.25
CA THR A 93 26.16 -57.38 -1.55
C THR A 93 27.53 -56.72 -1.40
N ILE A 94 28.59 -57.50 -1.09
CA ILE A 94 29.98 -57.01 -1.08
C ILE A 94 30.36 -56.48 -2.47
N ALA A 95 30.04 -57.20 -3.54
CA ALA A 95 30.34 -56.75 -4.91
C ALA A 95 29.62 -55.44 -5.26
N THR A 96 28.37 -55.26 -4.82
CA THR A 96 27.65 -53.98 -4.94
C THR A 96 28.36 -52.86 -4.18
N LEU A 97 28.72 -53.08 -2.91
CA LEU A 97 29.43 -52.10 -2.10
C LEU A 97 30.84 -51.78 -2.60
N GLN A 98 31.53 -52.73 -3.24
CA GLN A 98 32.81 -52.51 -3.93
C GLN A 98 32.63 -51.66 -5.19
N THR A 99 31.55 -51.89 -5.95
CA THR A 99 31.22 -51.06 -7.13
C THR A 99 30.94 -49.61 -6.73
N LEU A 100 30.33 -49.41 -5.55
CA LEU A 100 30.11 -48.09 -4.93
C LEU A 100 31.35 -47.52 -4.22
N GLN A 101 32.50 -48.20 -4.28
CA GLN A 101 33.75 -47.84 -3.61
C GLN A 101 33.68 -47.76 -2.07
N THR A 102 32.58 -48.26 -1.48
CA THR A 102 32.39 -48.37 -0.02
C THR A 102 33.33 -49.41 0.59
N LEU A 103 33.61 -50.50 -0.15
CA LEU A 103 34.54 -51.56 0.24
C LEU A 103 35.70 -51.68 -0.76
N ALA A 104 36.88 -52.05 -0.28
CA ALA A 104 38.02 -52.38 -1.15
C ALA A 104 37.82 -53.76 -1.81
N VAL A 105 38.39 -53.95 -3.00
CA VAL A 105 38.39 -55.24 -3.73
C VAL A 105 39.47 -56.17 -3.16
N THR A 106 39.34 -56.48 -1.87
CA THR A 106 40.27 -57.31 -1.10
C THR A 106 39.52 -58.21 -0.14
N SER A 107 40.17 -59.31 0.27
CA SER A 107 39.71 -60.17 1.37
C SER A 107 40.79 -60.16 2.45
N PRO A 108 40.45 -59.95 3.74
CA PRO A 108 39.11 -59.84 4.33
C PRO A 108 38.39 -58.51 4.06
N ILE A 109 37.10 -58.42 4.43
CA ILE A 109 36.23 -57.26 4.19
C ILE A 109 36.89 -55.99 4.74
N THR A 110 37.25 -55.07 3.85
CA THR A 110 37.98 -53.84 4.20
C THR A 110 37.18 -52.62 3.75
N VAL A 111 36.74 -51.80 4.70
CA VAL A 111 35.99 -50.56 4.43
C VAL A 111 36.96 -49.46 4.00
N THR A 112 36.66 -48.80 2.89
CA THR A 112 37.48 -47.67 2.38
C THR A 112 37.28 -46.41 3.23
N ALA A 113 38.11 -45.39 3.03
CA ALA A 113 37.90 -44.09 3.68
C ALA A 113 36.55 -43.47 3.30
N GLU A 114 36.15 -43.59 2.03
CA GLU A 114 34.86 -43.11 1.53
C GLU A 114 33.68 -43.92 2.11
N GLY A 115 33.84 -45.24 2.23
CA GLY A 115 32.83 -46.09 2.84
C GLY A 115 32.58 -45.79 4.32
N ARG A 116 33.60 -45.38 5.07
CA ARG A 116 33.44 -44.89 6.46
C ARG A 116 32.65 -43.60 6.51
N LEU A 117 32.90 -42.66 5.60
CA LEU A 117 32.13 -41.41 5.51
C LEU A 117 30.66 -41.67 5.14
N PHE A 118 30.38 -42.60 4.23
CA PHE A 118 29.01 -43.02 3.90
C PHE A 118 28.32 -43.66 5.09
N TYR A 119 29.02 -44.55 5.80
CA TYR A 119 28.51 -45.19 7.02
C TYR A 119 28.17 -44.19 8.12
N GLU A 120 29.05 -43.23 8.41
CA GLU A 120 28.79 -42.15 9.38
C GLU A 120 27.57 -41.28 9.00
N LYS A 121 27.32 -41.10 7.70
CA LYS A 121 26.14 -40.39 7.17
C LYS A 121 24.89 -41.27 7.05
N GLY A 122 24.99 -42.57 7.30
CA GLY A 122 23.91 -43.55 7.13
C GLY A 122 23.43 -43.76 5.69
N THR A 123 24.12 -43.24 4.68
CA THR A 123 23.61 -43.17 3.31
C THR A 123 24.64 -43.57 2.25
N VAL A 124 24.16 -44.13 1.13
CA VAL A 124 24.96 -44.46 -0.06
C VAL A 124 24.36 -43.87 -1.33
N PRO A 125 25.16 -43.67 -2.39
CA PRO A 125 24.64 -43.25 -3.68
C PRO A 125 23.60 -44.24 -4.23
N GLN A 126 22.40 -43.76 -4.56
CA GLN A 126 21.45 -44.53 -5.37
C GLN A 126 21.77 -44.33 -6.86
N PRO A 127 21.65 -45.38 -7.69
CA PRO A 127 21.64 -45.20 -9.14
C PRO A 127 20.55 -44.19 -9.54
N PRO A 128 20.83 -43.26 -10.47
CA PRO A 128 19.82 -42.30 -10.92
C PRO A 128 18.57 -43.00 -11.46
N TYR A 129 17.39 -42.44 -11.15
CA TYR A 129 16.11 -42.96 -11.62
C TYR A 129 15.29 -41.86 -12.30
N SER A 130 14.29 -42.25 -13.08
CA SER A 130 13.47 -41.32 -13.86
C SER A 130 12.07 -41.16 -13.27
N VAL A 131 11.57 -39.92 -13.22
CA VAL A 131 10.19 -39.56 -12.84
C VAL A 131 9.56 -38.73 -13.94
N GLN A 132 8.33 -39.05 -14.33
CA GLN A 132 7.58 -38.24 -15.29
C GLN A 132 6.75 -37.17 -14.58
N VAL A 133 6.87 -35.94 -15.04
CA VAL A 133 6.04 -34.79 -14.66
C VAL A 133 5.48 -34.11 -15.91
N TYR A 134 4.66 -33.09 -15.72
CA TYR A 134 4.09 -32.30 -16.81
C TYR A 134 4.55 -30.85 -16.72
N ALA A 135 5.25 -30.38 -17.74
CA ALA A 135 5.55 -28.97 -17.92
C ALA A 135 4.33 -28.28 -18.53
N ILE A 136 3.82 -27.25 -17.85
CA ILE A 136 2.65 -26.48 -18.26
C ILE A 136 3.09 -25.07 -18.63
N SER A 137 2.95 -24.74 -19.90
CA SER A 137 3.16 -23.39 -20.42
C SER A 137 1.85 -22.61 -20.37
N ASP A 138 1.81 -21.62 -19.49
CA ASP A 138 0.68 -20.70 -19.32
C ASP A 138 1.05 -19.30 -19.88
N PRO A 139 0.43 -18.88 -21.00
CA PRO A 139 0.75 -17.60 -21.62
C PRO A 139 0.33 -16.38 -20.79
N LEU A 140 -0.56 -16.53 -19.80
CA LEU A 140 -0.98 -15.44 -18.91
C LEU A 140 -0.08 -15.30 -17.67
N ARG A 141 0.56 -16.39 -17.24
CA ARG A 141 1.53 -16.39 -16.12
C ARG A 141 2.98 -16.16 -16.57
N GLU A 142 3.24 -16.18 -17.87
CA GLU A 142 4.57 -15.96 -18.50
C GLU A 142 5.67 -16.93 -18.06
N LYS A 143 5.31 -18.01 -17.34
CA LYS A 143 6.25 -19.01 -16.83
C LYS A 143 5.76 -20.41 -17.14
N VAL A 144 6.70 -21.30 -17.37
CA VAL A 144 6.45 -22.74 -17.36
C VAL A 144 6.49 -23.20 -15.90
N TYR A 145 5.49 -23.96 -15.48
CA TYR A 145 5.48 -24.61 -14.17
C TYR A 145 5.30 -26.11 -14.32
N PHE A 146 5.63 -26.88 -13.29
CA PHE A 146 5.60 -28.34 -13.33
C PHE A 146 4.55 -28.89 -12.38
N ASP A 147 3.87 -29.94 -12.82
CA ASP A 147 2.85 -30.66 -12.04
C ASP A 147 3.04 -32.18 -12.19
N ALA A 148 2.69 -32.94 -11.16
CA ALA A 148 2.70 -34.40 -11.19
C ALA A 148 1.48 -34.94 -11.95
N GLU A 149 0.35 -34.23 -11.88
CA GLU A 149 -0.90 -34.66 -12.50
C GLU A 149 -1.12 -33.98 -13.85
N SER A 150 -1.80 -34.69 -14.75
CA SER A 150 -2.22 -34.11 -16.02
C SER A 150 -3.36 -33.13 -15.78
N LEU A 151 -3.38 -32.03 -16.52
CA LEU A 151 -4.51 -31.11 -16.53
C LEU A 151 -5.79 -31.84 -16.97
N ASN A 152 -6.91 -31.44 -16.35
CA ASN A 152 -8.24 -31.83 -16.79
C ASN A 152 -8.68 -30.96 -17.97
N ASP A 153 -9.28 -31.58 -18.98
CA ASP A 153 -9.87 -30.86 -20.10
C ASP A 153 -11.25 -30.32 -19.72
N VAL A 154 -11.48 -29.04 -19.99
CA VAL A 154 -12.76 -28.38 -19.74
C VAL A 154 -13.25 -27.81 -21.05
N THR A 155 -14.23 -28.48 -21.64
CA THR A 155 -14.86 -28.02 -22.89
C THR A 155 -15.68 -26.78 -22.60
N THR A 156 -15.18 -25.61 -23.04
CA THR A 156 -15.92 -24.35 -22.93
C THR A 156 -16.08 -23.69 -24.29
N ASN A 157 -17.30 -23.23 -24.56
CA ASN A 157 -17.68 -22.58 -25.80
C ASN A 157 -17.59 -21.05 -25.67
N PHE A 158 -16.40 -20.54 -25.33
CA PHE A 158 -16.12 -19.11 -25.24
C PHE A 158 -15.23 -18.65 -26.40
N PRO A 159 -15.24 -17.35 -26.77
CA PRO A 159 -14.29 -16.80 -27.73
C PRO A 159 -12.85 -17.00 -27.25
N ASP A 160 -11.96 -17.33 -28.19
CA ASP A 160 -10.54 -17.50 -27.91
C ASP A 160 -9.87 -16.12 -27.77
N LEU A 161 -9.27 -15.86 -26.60
CA LEU A 161 -8.58 -14.61 -26.29
C LEU A 161 -7.41 -14.34 -27.26
N ALA A 162 -6.76 -15.40 -27.77
CA ALA A 162 -5.64 -15.28 -28.69
C ALA A 162 -6.04 -14.65 -30.05
N LYS A 163 -7.34 -14.58 -30.36
CA LYS A 163 -7.84 -13.87 -31.55
C LYS A 163 -7.80 -12.35 -31.41
N PHE A 164 -7.77 -11.85 -30.17
CA PHE A 164 -7.82 -10.43 -29.86
C PHE A 164 -6.49 -9.90 -29.35
N VAL A 165 -5.69 -10.79 -28.73
CA VAL A 165 -4.43 -10.45 -28.09
C VAL A 165 -3.37 -11.42 -28.56
N THR A 166 -2.22 -10.90 -29.01
CA THR A 166 -1.05 -11.75 -29.25
C THR A 166 -0.48 -12.21 -27.91
N LEU A 167 -1.05 -13.30 -27.41
CA LEU A 167 -0.51 -14.07 -26.31
C LEU A 167 0.68 -14.84 -26.85
N GLU A 168 1.82 -14.16 -26.99
CA GLU A 168 3.07 -14.87 -27.27
C GLU A 168 3.23 -15.94 -26.19
N HIS A 169 3.34 -17.20 -26.60
CA HIS A 169 3.89 -18.26 -25.77
C HIS A 169 5.39 -17.99 -25.62
N LYS A 170 5.72 -16.88 -24.96
CA LYS A 170 7.07 -16.42 -24.65
C LYS A 170 7.71 -17.21 -23.51
N GLY A 171 6.99 -18.19 -22.95
CA GLY A 171 7.64 -19.24 -22.19
C GLY A 171 8.55 -20.00 -23.15
N SER A 172 9.82 -20.10 -22.81
CA SER A 172 10.79 -21.01 -23.43
C SER A 172 10.06 -22.29 -23.83
N GLU A 173 10.19 -22.70 -25.09
CA GLU A 173 9.73 -24.03 -25.49
C GLU A 173 10.28 -25.01 -24.44
N VAL A 174 9.51 -25.99 -23.96
CA VAL A 174 9.99 -26.83 -22.84
C VAL A 174 11.33 -27.51 -23.20
N SER A 175 11.58 -27.70 -24.51
CA SER A 175 12.83 -28.14 -25.13
C SER A 175 14.00 -27.15 -25.04
N SER A 176 13.76 -25.86 -24.84
CA SER A 176 14.77 -24.80 -24.77
C SER A 176 15.12 -24.38 -23.34
N LEU A 177 14.49 -24.96 -22.32
CA LEU A 177 14.84 -24.72 -20.91
C LEU A 177 16.23 -25.29 -20.61
N GLN A 178 17.00 -24.60 -19.76
CA GLN A 178 18.23 -25.12 -19.18
C GLN A 178 17.92 -25.98 -17.95
N LEU A 179 18.86 -26.86 -17.58
CA LEU A 179 18.67 -27.73 -16.41
C LEU A 179 18.46 -26.91 -15.13
N GLU A 180 19.19 -25.81 -14.97
CA GLU A 180 19.11 -24.91 -13.83
C GLU A 180 17.73 -24.26 -13.71
N GLU A 181 17.09 -23.93 -14.83
CA GLU A 181 15.73 -23.37 -14.85
C GLU A 181 14.69 -24.40 -14.43
N VAL A 182 14.85 -25.65 -14.87
CA VAL A 182 13.99 -26.78 -14.47
C VAL A 182 14.16 -27.08 -12.98
N GLN A 183 15.40 -27.11 -12.48
CA GLN A 183 15.72 -27.30 -11.08
C GLN A 183 15.08 -26.22 -10.20
N GLN A 184 15.27 -24.95 -10.57
CA GLN A 184 14.70 -23.82 -9.84
C GLN A 184 13.16 -23.87 -9.84
N SER A 185 12.54 -24.15 -10.98
CA SER A 185 11.07 -24.21 -11.07
C SER A 185 10.48 -25.34 -10.23
N ILE A 186 11.12 -26.51 -10.19
CA ILE A 186 10.68 -27.65 -9.39
C ILE A 186 10.96 -27.43 -7.90
N GLN A 187 12.05 -26.76 -7.55
CA GLN A 187 12.33 -26.40 -6.16
C GLN A 187 11.29 -25.42 -5.59
N THR A 188 10.76 -24.53 -6.43
CA THR A 188 9.68 -23.61 -6.05
C THR A 188 8.27 -24.24 -6.12
N SER A 189 8.15 -25.51 -6.50
CA SER A 189 6.87 -26.21 -6.59
C SER A 189 6.69 -27.24 -5.47
N ASP A 190 5.46 -27.71 -5.28
CA ASP A 190 5.11 -28.70 -4.25
C ASP A 190 5.52 -30.15 -4.60
N LEU A 191 6.36 -30.34 -5.63
CA LEU A 191 6.71 -31.67 -6.14
C LEU A 191 7.78 -32.40 -5.31
N ALA A 192 8.60 -31.68 -4.53
CA ALA A 192 9.68 -32.24 -3.71
C ALA A 192 10.64 -33.19 -4.50
N LEU A 193 10.91 -32.87 -5.77
CA LEU A 193 11.79 -33.66 -6.66
C LEU A 193 13.22 -33.07 -6.78
N HIS A 194 13.46 -31.88 -6.23
CA HIS A 194 14.77 -31.23 -6.20
C HIS A 194 15.02 -30.59 -4.83
N LEU A 195 15.77 -31.29 -3.97
CA LEU A 195 16.15 -30.87 -2.63
C LEU A 195 17.68 -31.02 -2.48
N PRO A 196 18.47 -30.03 -2.95
CA PRO A 196 19.93 -30.09 -2.92
C PRO A 196 20.51 -30.32 -1.52
N ASP A 197 19.89 -29.74 -0.49
CA ASP A 197 20.33 -29.86 0.91
C ASP A 197 20.17 -31.30 1.44
N GLU A 198 19.22 -32.05 0.90
CA GLU A 198 19.01 -33.48 1.21
C GLU A 198 19.77 -34.41 0.25
N GLY A 199 20.53 -33.84 -0.69
CA GLY A 199 21.25 -34.59 -1.72
C GLY A 199 20.37 -35.13 -2.86
N LYS A 200 19.08 -34.77 -2.90
CA LYS A 200 18.14 -35.14 -3.98
C LYS A 200 18.21 -34.12 -5.11
N ILE A 201 18.93 -34.46 -6.17
CA ILE A 201 19.30 -33.53 -7.24
C ILE A 201 18.76 -34.04 -8.58
N ILE A 202 18.20 -33.14 -9.37
CA ILE A 202 17.81 -33.44 -10.75
C ILE A 202 19.07 -33.25 -11.59
N THR A 203 19.55 -34.32 -12.22
CA THR A 203 20.81 -34.29 -12.96
C THR A 203 20.63 -34.14 -14.47
N ALA A 204 19.43 -34.46 -14.97
CA ALA A 204 19.07 -34.29 -16.37
C ALA A 204 17.54 -34.24 -16.50
N PHE A 205 17.05 -33.77 -17.64
CA PHE A 205 15.66 -33.91 -18.03
C PHE A 205 15.54 -34.21 -19.52
N ARG A 206 14.43 -34.83 -19.91
CA ARG A 206 14.10 -35.15 -21.29
C ARG A 206 12.66 -34.80 -21.58
N VAL A 207 12.46 -34.02 -22.64
CA VAL A 207 11.12 -33.65 -23.11
C VAL A 207 10.54 -34.78 -23.96
N ILE A 208 9.30 -35.20 -23.64
CA ILE A 208 8.57 -36.20 -24.41
C ILE A 208 7.69 -35.45 -25.44
N PRO A 209 7.83 -35.72 -26.75
CA PRO A 209 7.16 -34.95 -27.81
C PRO A 209 5.68 -35.33 -27.95
N GLN A 210 4.88 -35.01 -26.93
CA GLN A 210 3.44 -35.24 -26.87
C GLN A 210 2.73 -34.04 -26.21
N THR A 211 2.95 -32.84 -26.75
CA THR A 211 2.32 -31.62 -26.23
C THR A 211 0.81 -31.66 -26.47
N LYS A 212 0.04 -31.59 -25.39
CA LYS A 212 -1.42 -31.48 -25.41
C LYS A 212 -1.85 -30.05 -25.15
N ILE A 213 -2.97 -29.66 -25.75
CA ILE A 213 -3.58 -28.35 -25.55
C ILE A 213 -4.77 -28.51 -24.61
N PHE A 214 -4.84 -27.68 -23.57
CA PHE A 214 -5.94 -27.63 -22.62
C PHE A 214 -6.56 -26.24 -22.62
N TRP A 215 -7.90 -26.17 -22.58
CA TRP A 215 -8.60 -24.90 -22.54
C TRP A 215 -8.95 -24.50 -21.10
N ARG A 216 -8.84 -23.19 -20.84
CA ARG A 216 -9.20 -22.57 -19.56
C ARG A 216 -10.05 -21.34 -19.80
N THR A 217 -11.01 -21.12 -18.91
CA THR A 217 -11.86 -19.92 -18.92
C THR A 217 -11.17 -18.79 -18.17
N ILE A 218 -11.33 -17.57 -18.67
CA ILE A 218 -10.90 -16.35 -18.00
C ILE A 218 -11.98 -15.27 -18.20
N SER A 219 -12.16 -14.42 -17.21
CA SER A 219 -13.08 -13.28 -17.29
C SER A 219 -12.28 -11.99 -17.47
N LEU A 220 -12.72 -11.13 -18.38
CA LEU A 220 -12.17 -9.80 -18.63
C LEU A 220 -13.19 -8.75 -18.19
N TYR A 221 -12.72 -7.74 -17.48
CA TYR A 221 -13.52 -6.60 -17.02
C TYR A 221 -12.90 -5.31 -17.54
N LEU A 222 -13.73 -4.45 -18.12
CA LEU A 222 -13.39 -3.07 -18.42
C LEU A 222 -14.00 -2.20 -17.32
N ILE A 223 -13.17 -1.66 -16.44
CA ILE A 223 -13.60 -0.95 -15.24
C ILE A 223 -13.20 0.52 -15.38
N PHE A 224 -14.18 1.40 -15.24
CA PHE A 224 -13.97 2.83 -15.15
C PHE A 224 -13.97 3.25 -13.68
N ASP A 225 -12.83 3.76 -13.21
CA ASP A 225 -12.77 4.48 -11.94
C ASP A 225 -13.05 5.96 -12.20
N ALA A 226 -14.18 6.44 -11.70
CA ALA A 226 -14.61 7.82 -11.84
C ALA A 226 -13.93 8.80 -10.87
N LEU A 227 -13.15 8.34 -9.88
CA LEU A 227 -12.28 9.20 -9.05
C LEU A 227 -10.90 9.39 -9.69
N GLU A 228 -10.41 8.40 -10.44
CA GLU A 228 -9.13 8.48 -11.14
C GLU A 228 -9.29 8.87 -12.62
N ASP A 229 -10.54 8.96 -13.10
CA ASP A 229 -10.94 8.99 -14.51
C ASP A 229 -10.14 7.99 -15.36
N LYS A 230 -9.93 6.81 -14.79
CA LYS A 230 -9.07 5.76 -15.30
C LYS A 230 -9.92 4.61 -15.82
N LEU A 231 -9.61 4.17 -17.03
CA LEU A 231 -10.12 2.93 -17.57
C LEU A 231 -9.07 1.85 -17.31
N SER A 232 -9.46 0.76 -16.64
CA SER A 232 -8.59 -0.39 -16.36
C SER A 232 -9.16 -1.65 -17.01
N VAL A 233 -8.25 -2.53 -17.43
CA VAL A 233 -8.59 -3.83 -17.99
C VAL A 233 -8.11 -4.90 -17.03
N GLN A 234 -9.05 -5.60 -16.39
CA GLN A 234 -8.73 -6.64 -15.42
C GLN A 234 -9.06 -8.04 -15.95
N LEU A 235 -8.06 -8.91 -15.96
CA LEU A 235 -8.25 -10.35 -16.14
C LEU A 235 -8.43 -11.04 -14.80
N ARG A 236 -9.43 -11.91 -14.70
CA ARG A 236 -9.76 -12.63 -13.47
C ARG A 236 -10.03 -14.11 -13.72
N ASN A 237 -9.48 -14.94 -12.83
CA ASN A 237 -9.87 -16.34 -12.69
C ASN A 237 -10.82 -16.46 -11.49
N GLY A 238 -12.13 -16.48 -11.76
CA GLY A 238 -13.14 -16.33 -10.71
C GLY A 238 -13.01 -14.96 -10.03
N LYS A 239 -12.79 -14.95 -8.70
CA LYS A 239 -12.58 -13.71 -7.93
C LYS A 239 -11.11 -13.22 -7.91
N GLN A 240 -10.16 -14.07 -8.30
CA GLN A 240 -8.74 -13.73 -8.26
C GLN A 240 -8.34 -12.86 -9.44
N ILE A 241 -7.73 -11.71 -9.17
CA ILE A 241 -7.15 -10.83 -10.19
C ILE A 241 -5.79 -11.40 -10.65
N LEU A 242 -5.59 -11.45 -11.96
CA LEU A 242 -4.31 -11.81 -12.56
C LEU A 242 -3.52 -10.53 -12.88
N GLU A 243 -2.85 -9.96 -11.88
CA GLU A 243 -2.20 -8.64 -11.96
C GLU A 243 -1.23 -8.50 -13.14
N SER A 244 -0.28 -9.42 -13.29
CA SER A 244 0.71 -9.38 -14.39
C SER A 244 0.05 -9.42 -15.77
N ALA A 245 -0.99 -10.24 -15.94
CA ALA A 245 -1.71 -10.37 -17.20
C ALA A 245 -2.57 -9.13 -17.49
N SER A 246 -3.22 -8.57 -16.46
CA SER A 246 -3.99 -7.31 -16.54
C SER A 246 -3.09 -6.15 -16.97
N ASN A 247 -1.96 -5.94 -16.27
CA ASN A 247 -0.99 -4.88 -16.59
C ASN A 247 -0.43 -5.00 -18.01
N ARG A 248 -0.19 -6.23 -18.48
CA ARG A 248 0.25 -6.46 -19.87
C ARG A 248 -0.83 -6.11 -20.89
N LEU A 249 -2.10 -6.46 -20.63
CA LEU A 249 -3.19 -6.06 -21.52
C LEU A 249 -3.32 -4.54 -21.58
N GLU A 250 -3.20 -3.85 -20.45
CA GLU A 250 -3.21 -2.39 -20.39
C GLU A 250 -2.04 -1.79 -21.19
N ALA A 251 -0.83 -2.32 -21.05
CA ALA A 251 0.33 -1.89 -21.84
C ALA A 251 0.11 -2.11 -23.35
N LEU A 252 -0.39 -3.27 -23.75
CA LEU A 252 -0.69 -3.59 -25.15
C LEU A 252 -1.83 -2.72 -25.72
N GLN A 253 -2.80 -2.35 -24.89
CA GLN A 253 -3.87 -1.43 -25.26
C GLN A 253 -3.34 0.00 -25.42
N ALA A 254 -2.47 0.47 -24.51
CA ALA A 254 -1.79 1.76 -24.61
C ALA A 254 -0.89 1.88 -25.85
N GLU A 255 -0.24 0.78 -26.25
CA GLU A 255 0.55 0.68 -27.49
C GLU A 255 -0.32 0.57 -28.76
N GLY A 256 -1.65 0.51 -28.64
CA GLY A 256 -2.58 0.38 -29.77
C GLY A 256 -2.56 -1.01 -30.43
N LYS A 257 -1.95 -2.01 -29.79
CA LYS A 257 -1.89 -3.39 -30.30
C LYS A 257 -3.16 -4.19 -30.04
N ILE A 258 -4.02 -3.72 -29.13
CA ILE A 258 -5.32 -4.31 -28.80
C ILE A 258 -6.40 -3.26 -28.98
N SER A 259 -7.51 -3.64 -29.61
CA SER A 259 -8.71 -2.83 -29.71
C SER A 259 -9.71 -3.20 -28.62
N LEU A 260 -10.07 -2.23 -27.76
CA LEU A 260 -11.14 -2.39 -26.77
C LEU A 260 -12.49 -2.65 -27.43
N GLN A 261 -12.71 -2.15 -28.65
CA GLN A 261 -13.92 -2.44 -29.41
C GLN A 261 -14.03 -3.92 -29.78
N ALA A 262 -12.94 -4.53 -30.23
CA ALA A 262 -12.94 -5.95 -30.55
C ALA A 262 -13.06 -6.80 -29.27
N LEU A 263 -12.36 -6.39 -28.20
CA LEU A 263 -12.28 -7.15 -26.95
C LEU A 263 -13.54 -7.02 -26.09
N CYS A 264 -14.13 -5.83 -26.00
CA CYS A 264 -15.27 -5.54 -25.12
C CYS A 264 -16.58 -5.32 -25.86
N GLU A 265 -16.60 -5.37 -27.21
CA GLU A 265 -17.77 -5.03 -28.03
C GLU A 265 -18.30 -3.61 -27.78
N LEU A 266 -17.42 -2.70 -27.32
CA LEU A 266 -17.73 -1.30 -27.04
C LEU A 266 -16.91 -0.38 -27.94
N SER A 267 -17.57 0.50 -28.70
CA SER A 267 -16.84 1.53 -29.45
C SER A 267 -16.22 2.55 -28.50
N ASN A 268 -15.17 3.25 -28.95
CA ASN A 268 -14.55 4.32 -28.16
C ASN A 268 -15.54 5.45 -27.88
N GLU A 269 -16.46 5.72 -28.81
CA GLU A 269 -17.53 6.69 -28.63
C GLU A 269 -18.50 6.26 -27.52
N THR A 270 -18.88 4.98 -27.46
CA THR A 270 -19.72 4.45 -26.38
C THR A 270 -19.00 4.48 -25.04
N ILE A 271 -17.70 4.13 -24.99
CA ILE A 271 -16.89 4.21 -23.78
C ILE A 271 -16.84 5.66 -23.29
N ASN A 272 -16.56 6.61 -24.17
CA ASN A 272 -16.49 8.03 -23.81
C ASN A 272 -17.85 8.58 -23.39
N PHE A 273 -18.94 8.18 -24.06
CA PHE A 273 -20.29 8.56 -23.69
C PHE A 273 -20.68 8.04 -22.30
N GLU A 274 -20.40 6.78 -22.00
CA GLU A 274 -20.68 6.18 -20.68
C GLU A 274 -19.81 6.82 -19.59
N ARG A 275 -18.53 7.10 -19.87
CA ARG A 275 -17.66 7.86 -18.95
C ARG A 275 -18.20 9.25 -18.68
N GLU A 276 -18.56 9.98 -19.72
CA GLU A 276 -19.14 11.32 -19.63
C GLU A 276 -20.49 11.28 -18.89
N ALA A 277 -21.32 10.27 -19.12
CA ALA A 277 -22.58 10.08 -18.40
C ALA A 277 -22.34 9.81 -16.91
N ILE A 278 -21.37 8.97 -16.55
CA ILE A 278 -21.01 8.66 -15.15
C ILE A 278 -20.43 9.91 -14.46
N LEU A 279 -19.53 10.64 -15.12
CA LEU A 279 -18.96 11.89 -14.61
C LEU A 279 -20.03 12.98 -14.46
N ASN A 280 -20.90 13.14 -15.46
CA ASN A 280 -22.01 14.08 -15.42
C ASN A 280 -23.05 13.70 -14.37
N GLN A 281 -23.28 12.40 -14.13
CA GLN A 281 -24.13 11.94 -13.03
C GLN A 281 -23.54 12.32 -11.67
N LYS A 282 -22.22 12.22 -11.47
CA LYS A 282 -21.55 12.66 -10.24
C LYS A 282 -21.51 14.19 -10.09
N ASN A 283 -21.30 14.93 -11.19
CA ASN A 283 -21.43 16.39 -11.18
C ASN A 283 -22.88 16.81 -10.90
N ALA A 284 -23.87 16.08 -11.42
CA ALA A 284 -25.28 16.27 -11.13
C ALA A 284 -25.63 15.92 -9.68
N GLU A 285 -24.89 15.03 -9.02
CA GLU A 285 -25.03 14.75 -7.58
C GLU A 285 -24.59 15.96 -6.75
N ILE A 286 -23.49 16.62 -7.11
CA ILE A 286 -23.03 17.87 -6.47
C ILE A 286 -24.01 19.01 -6.74
N GLU A 287 -24.50 19.16 -7.98
CA GLU A 287 -25.54 20.14 -8.31
C GLU A 287 -26.86 19.82 -7.60
N SER A 288 -27.21 18.54 -7.41
CA SER A 288 -28.37 18.12 -6.62
C SER A 288 -28.19 18.44 -5.13
N ARG A 289 -26.97 18.34 -4.59
CA ARG A 289 -26.66 18.80 -3.22
C ARG A 289 -26.85 20.32 -3.11
N LEU A 290 -26.33 21.09 -4.06
CA LEU A 290 -26.54 22.55 -4.12
C LEU A 290 -28.03 22.92 -4.27
N GLU A 291 -28.79 22.18 -5.07
CA GLU A 291 -30.22 22.41 -5.25
C GLU A 291 -31.03 22.03 -4.00
N LYS A 292 -30.68 20.93 -3.31
CA LYS A 292 -31.25 20.61 -1.99
C LYS A 292 -30.95 21.70 -0.95
N ILE A 293 -29.76 22.30 -0.98
CA ILE A 293 -29.40 23.45 -0.14
C ILE A 293 -30.28 24.65 -0.50
N ARG A 294 -30.45 24.98 -1.79
CA ARG A 294 -31.33 26.06 -2.26
C ARG A 294 -32.78 25.84 -1.82
N GLN A 295 -33.30 24.64 -2.02
CA GLN A 295 -34.68 24.30 -1.70
C GLN A 295 -34.94 24.33 -0.19
N ARG A 296 -34.01 23.83 0.63
CA ARG A 296 -34.07 23.99 2.09
C ARG A 296 -33.88 25.43 2.56
N THR A 297 -33.15 26.27 1.83
CA THR A 297 -33.03 27.71 2.15
C THR A 297 -34.37 28.43 1.94
N LEU A 298 -35.12 28.05 0.91
CA LEU A 298 -36.48 28.53 0.66
C LEU A 298 -37.49 28.02 1.70
N GLU A 299 -37.28 26.82 2.25
CA GLU A 299 -38.15 26.20 3.27
C GLU A 299 -37.79 26.60 4.72
N ALA A 300 -36.52 26.90 5.01
CA ALA A 300 -36.00 27.16 6.37
C ALA A 300 -36.18 28.60 6.86
N ALA A 301 -37.33 29.21 6.57
CA ALA A 301 -37.78 30.41 7.27
C ALA A 301 -38.34 30.12 8.68
N GLN A 302 -38.34 28.86 9.15
CA GLN A 302 -39.05 28.47 10.38
C GLN A 302 -38.33 27.58 11.40
N ASP A 303 -37.07 27.13 11.22
CA ASP A 303 -36.37 26.34 12.24
C ASP A 303 -34.96 26.86 12.60
N LYS A 304 -34.63 26.81 13.90
CA LYS A 304 -33.45 27.44 14.52
C LYS A 304 -32.13 26.64 14.43
N ALA A 305 -32.07 25.56 13.65
CA ALA A 305 -30.93 24.62 13.65
C ALA A 305 -29.89 24.87 12.53
N GLY A 306 -29.48 26.13 12.34
CA GLY A 306 -28.52 26.55 11.31
C GLY A 306 -29.20 27.22 10.11
N ALA A 307 -28.42 28.00 9.34
CA ALA A 307 -28.90 28.76 8.19
C ALA A 307 -28.01 28.56 6.96
N ALA A 308 -28.63 28.64 5.78
CA ALA A 308 -27.95 28.80 4.50
C ALA A 308 -28.25 30.22 3.99
N VAL A 309 -27.22 31.04 3.85
CA VAL A 309 -27.35 32.46 3.44
C VAL A 309 -26.60 32.65 2.13
N GLN A 310 -27.31 33.10 1.10
CA GLN A 310 -26.68 33.48 -0.17
C GLN A 310 -25.95 34.82 0.00
N LEU A 311 -24.69 34.85 -0.40
CA LEU A 311 -23.84 36.04 -0.48
C LEU A 311 -23.57 36.33 -1.95
N CYS A 312 -23.68 37.60 -2.34
CA CYS A 312 -23.48 38.03 -3.73
C CYS A 312 -22.39 39.09 -3.84
N ASP A 313 -21.63 39.02 -4.94
CA ASP A 313 -20.65 40.02 -5.36
C ASP A 313 -19.75 40.53 -4.21
N ARG A 314 -19.90 41.82 -3.83
CA ARG A 314 -19.04 42.50 -2.84
C ARG A 314 -19.14 41.96 -1.42
N GLN A 315 -20.16 41.18 -1.11
CA GLN A 315 -20.30 40.55 0.20
C GLN A 315 -19.31 39.39 0.38
N ILE A 316 -18.89 38.77 -0.72
CA ILE A 316 -18.10 37.54 -0.71
C ILE A 316 -16.71 37.76 -0.08
N PRO A 317 -15.89 38.76 -0.51
CA PRO A 317 -14.54 38.92 0.05
C PRO A 317 -14.54 39.30 1.53
N GLN A 318 -15.50 40.14 1.94
CA GLN A 318 -15.65 40.54 3.34
C GLN A 318 -16.03 39.34 4.23
N ALA A 319 -17.07 38.61 3.83
CA ALA A 319 -17.53 37.44 4.57
C ALA A 319 -16.46 36.35 4.62
N PHE A 320 -15.73 36.12 3.53
CA PHE A 320 -14.62 35.17 3.50
C PHE A 320 -13.55 35.51 4.54
N SER A 321 -13.07 36.77 4.57
CA SER A 321 -12.08 37.22 5.54
C SER A 321 -12.57 37.13 7.00
N GLU A 322 -13.81 37.54 7.25
CA GLU A 322 -14.44 37.45 8.59
C GLU A 322 -14.55 36.00 9.07
N ILE A 323 -14.98 35.09 8.20
CA ILE A 323 -15.14 33.67 8.50
C ILE A 323 -13.80 33.01 8.76
N LEU A 324 -12.79 33.24 7.90
CA LEU A 324 -11.45 32.73 8.14
C LEU A 324 -10.88 33.23 9.46
N ASN A 325 -11.02 34.51 9.77
CA ASN A 325 -10.51 35.08 11.01
C ASN A 325 -11.25 34.56 12.27
N SER A 326 -12.48 34.03 12.10
CA SER A 326 -13.25 33.39 13.18
C SER A 326 -12.78 31.97 13.52
N ALA A 327 -11.98 31.34 12.65
CA ALA A 327 -11.53 29.97 12.82
C ALA A 327 -10.71 29.79 14.11
N LYS A 328 -10.98 28.66 14.77
CA LYS A 328 -10.41 28.26 16.06
C LYS A 328 -9.57 27.00 15.96
N ARG A 329 -9.91 26.06 15.07
CA ARG A 329 -9.30 24.73 14.97
C ARG A 329 -8.72 24.45 13.59
N GLN A 330 -9.55 24.55 12.56
CA GLN A 330 -9.17 24.10 11.22
C GLN A 330 -9.86 24.88 10.11
N ILE A 331 -9.16 25.00 8.98
CA ILE A 331 -9.68 25.54 7.74
C ILE A 331 -9.28 24.59 6.61
N LEU A 332 -10.26 24.13 5.84
CA LEU A 332 -10.07 23.34 4.62
C LEU A 332 -10.53 24.20 3.45
N ILE A 333 -9.65 24.46 2.48
CA ILE A 333 -9.96 25.23 1.27
C ILE A 333 -9.70 24.34 0.07
N TYR A 334 -10.70 24.17 -0.79
CA TYR A 334 -10.47 23.69 -2.14
C TYR A 334 -10.75 24.82 -3.13
N SER A 335 -9.73 25.18 -3.91
CA SER A 335 -9.85 26.16 -5.00
C SER A 335 -9.11 25.62 -6.21
N PRO A 336 -9.78 25.38 -7.36
CA PRO A 336 -9.14 24.78 -8.54
C PRO A 336 -7.91 25.57 -8.99
N TRP A 337 -7.97 26.90 -8.85
CA TRP A 337 -6.88 27.81 -9.13
C TRP A 337 -6.50 28.61 -7.90
N VAL A 338 -5.19 28.90 -7.78
CA VAL A 338 -4.58 29.69 -6.71
C VAL A 338 -3.64 30.69 -7.35
N ASN A 339 -3.82 31.99 -7.07
CA ASN A 339 -3.03 33.03 -7.70
C ASN A 339 -2.51 34.10 -6.72
N GLN A 340 -1.52 34.85 -7.21
CA GLN A 340 -0.88 35.94 -6.46
C GLN A 340 -1.81 37.13 -6.21
N ALA A 341 -2.92 37.25 -6.96
CA ALA A 341 -3.91 38.27 -6.67
C ALA A 341 -4.52 37.99 -5.30
N VAL A 342 -5.07 36.81 -5.01
CA VAL A 342 -5.64 36.57 -3.68
C VAL A 342 -4.56 36.33 -2.61
N VAL A 343 -3.48 35.63 -2.95
CA VAL A 343 -2.38 35.30 -2.01
C VAL A 343 -1.40 36.46 -1.85
N ASP A 344 -1.89 37.58 -1.32
CA ASP A 344 -1.08 38.77 -1.03
C ASP A 344 -0.57 38.82 0.42
N ASP A 345 0.19 39.86 0.75
CA ASP A 345 0.76 40.05 2.09
C ASP A 345 -0.31 40.13 3.19
N LYS A 346 -1.51 40.64 2.89
CA LYS A 346 -2.61 40.71 3.86
C LYS A 346 -3.17 39.33 4.13
N PHE A 347 -3.37 38.53 3.09
CA PHE A 347 -3.82 37.15 3.20
C PHE A 347 -2.79 36.28 3.93
N LEU A 348 -1.50 36.39 3.58
CA LEU A 348 -0.42 35.68 4.28
C LEU A 348 -0.32 36.09 5.76
N THR A 349 -0.50 37.39 6.07
CA THR A 349 -0.54 37.85 7.46
C THR A 349 -1.74 37.28 8.23
N LEU A 350 -2.89 37.12 7.57
CA LEU A 350 -4.06 36.48 8.16
C LEU A 350 -3.77 35.00 8.46
N LEU A 351 -3.22 34.26 7.48
CA LEU A 351 -2.84 32.85 7.68
C LEU A 351 -1.82 32.68 8.80
N GLN A 352 -0.79 33.54 8.87
CA GLN A 352 0.19 33.48 9.95
C GLN A 352 -0.43 33.73 11.32
N LYS A 353 -1.39 34.67 11.43
CA LYS A 353 -2.14 34.88 12.68
C LYS A 353 -2.95 33.65 13.07
N LEU A 354 -3.61 33.00 12.11
CA LEU A 354 -4.40 31.78 12.32
C LEU A 354 -3.51 30.64 12.82
N VAL A 355 -2.42 30.37 12.11
CA VAL A 355 -1.45 29.33 12.47
C VAL A 355 -0.84 29.57 13.85
N ASN A 356 -0.52 30.81 14.21
CA ASN A 356 -0.01 31.15 15.54
C ASN A 356 -1.02 30.87 16.67
N ARG A 357 -2.33 30.86 16.37
CA ARG A 357 -3.39 30.47 17.31
C ARG A 357 -3.59 28.96 17.41
N GLY A 358 -2.88 28.15 16.61
CA GLY A 358 -3.08 26.71 16.55
C GLY A 358 -4.06 26.25 15.47
N VAL A 359 -4.49 27.13 14.56
CA VAL A 359 -5.42 26.75 13.47
C VAL A 359 -4.66 26.01 12.37
N GLY A 360 -5.07 24.79 12.06
CA GLY A 360 -4.55 24.03 10.90
C GLY A 360 -5.18 24.51 9.60
N VAL A 361 -4.38 24.71 8.54
CA VAL A 361 -4.88 25.23 7.26
C VAL A 361 -4.44 24.32 6.12
N LEU A 362 -5.43 23.67 5.49
CA LEU A 362 -5.25 22.80 4.34
C LEU A 362 -5.79 23.46 3.08
N ILE A 363 -4.99 23.51 2.03
CA ILE A 363 -5.33 24.09 0.73
C ILE A 363 -5.11 23.05 -0.37
N GLY A 364 -6.18 22.63 -1.01
CA GLY A 364 -6.20 21.75 -2.16
C GLY A 364 -6.47 22.55 -3.42
N HIS A 365 -5.75 22.24 -4.49
CA HIS A 365 -5.95 22.87 -5.79
C HIS A 365 -5.79 21.89 -6.96
N GLY A 366 -6.10 22.37 -8.16
CA GLY A 366 -6.01 21.62 -9.40
C GLY A 366 -7.38 21.21 -9.94
N ILE A 367 -7.51 21.29 -11.25
CA ILE A 367 -8.72 20.95 -11.99
C ILE A 367 -8.43 19.91 -13.07
N ALA A 368 -7.21 19.88 -13.58
CA ALA A 368 -6.75 18.86 -14.50
C ALA A 368 -6.61 17.50 -13.80
N ARG A 369 -6.64 16.43 -14.58
CA ARG A 369 -6.51 15.03 -14.10
C ARG A 369 -5.09 14.69 -13.67
N ARG A 370 -4.10 15.36 -14.26
CA ARG A 370 -2.69 15.23 -13.93
C ARG A 370 -2.10 16.60 -13.74
N GLN A 371 -1.16 16.74 -12.82
CA GLN A 371 -0.58 18.03 -12.50
C GLN A 371 0.14 18.65 -13.70
N GLU A 372 0.76 17.82 -14.54
CA GLU A 372 1.42 18.25 -15.78
C GLU A 372 0.45 18.79 -16.85
N ASP A 373 -0.83 18.42 -16.79
CA ASP A 373 -1.86 18.87 -17.73
C ASP A 373 -2.59 20.14 -17.24
N GLU A 374 -2.22 20.66 -16.06
CA GLU A 374 -2.87 21.82 -15.48
C GLU A 374 -2.59 23.07 -16.32
N ALA A 375 -3.65 23.62 -16.91
CA ALA A 375 -3.55 24.81 -17.75
C ALA A 375 -3.19 26.06 -16.94
N ARG A 376 -3.51 26.07 -15.64
CA ARG A 376 -3.25 27.19 -14.72
C ARG A 376 -2.60 26.68 -13.44
N PRO A 377 -1.32 26.24 -13.51
CA PRO A 377 -0.64 25.75 -12.33
C PRO A 377 -0.39 26.91 -11.36
N ILE A 378 -0.38 26.60 -10.06
CA ILE A 378 0.08 27.55 -9.05
C ILE A 378 1.52 27.95 -9.38
N SER A 379 1.83 29.25 -9.35
CA SER A 379 3.21 29.68 -9.57
C SER A 379 4.09 29.24 -8.40
N PRO A 380 5.34 28.79 -8.62
CA PRO A 380 6.23 28.36 -7.54
C PRO A 380 6.47 29.42 -6.46
N GLU A 381 6.44 30.72 -6.81
CA GLU A 381 6.57 31.81 -5.84
C GLU A 381 5.39 31.89 -4.87
N VAL A 382 4.15 31.80 -5.39
CA VAL A 382 2.93 31.80 -4.58
C VAL A 382 2.88 30.56 -3.68
N GLU A 383 3.24 29.39 -4.23
CA GLU A 383 3.31 28.17 -3.45
C GLU A 383 4.33 28.27 -2.32
N ALA A 384 5.53 28.80 -2.61
CA ALA A 384 6.57 29.02 -1.62
C ALA A 384 6.13 30.02 -0.53
N LYS A 385 5.38 31.07 -0.87
CA LYS A 385 4.82 32.02 0.11
C LYS A 385 3.82 31.35 1.04
N LEU A 386 2.92 30.52 0.52
CA LEU A 386 1.97 29.74 1.34
C LEU A 386 2.70 28.75 2.25
N ARG A 387 3.62 27.94 1.70
CA ARG A 387 4.45 26.99 2.47
C ARG A 387 5.38 27.67 3.48
N GLY A 388 5.66 28.96 3.27
CA GLY A 388 6.45 29.82 4.14
C GLY A 388 5.74 30.22 5.44
N VAL A 389 4.41 30.03 5.54
CA VAL A 389 3.66 30.23 6.78
C VAL A 389 3.95 29.05 7.72
N LYS A 390 4.64 29.31 8.83
CA LYS A 390 5.10 28.28 9.78
C LYS A 390 4.45 28.42 11.15
N THR A 391 4.34 27.31 11.87
CA THR A 391 4.03 27.31 13.30
C THR A 391 5.18 27.95 14.10
N PRO A 392 4.95 28.37 15.36
CA PRO A 392 6.03 28.80 16.27
C PRO A 392 7.15 27.76 16.44
N GLU A 393 6.84 26.47 16.28
CA GLU A 393 7.78 25.35 16.32
C GLU A 393 8.57 25.16 15.01
N GLY A 394 8.21 25.90 13.95
CA GLY A 394 8.84 25.84 12.65
C GLY A 394 8.23 24.82 11.68
N LEU A 395 7.13 24.15 12.05
CA LEU A 395 6.42 23.23 11.15
C LEU A 395 5.64 24.00 10.08
N PRO A 396 5.39 23.41 8.89
CA PRO A 396 4.42 23.96 7.93
C PRO A 396 3.06 24.19 8.62
N GLY A 397 2.61 25.44 8.71
CA GLY A 397 1.32 25.79 9.31
C GLY A 397 0.19 25.90 8.29
N VAL A 398 0.55 26.18 7.04
CA VAL A 398 -0.33 26.07 5.87
C VAL A 398 0.23 24.98 4.99
N GLN A 399 -0.60 24.01 4.64
CA GLN A 399 -0.21 22.96 3.71
C GLN A 399 -0.99 23.13 2.40
N VAL A 400 -0.27 23.24 1.29
CA VAL A 400 -0.83 23.46 -0.04
C VAL A 400 -0.41 22.34 -0.97
N PHE A 401 -1.38 21.69 -1.59
CA PHE A 401 -1.14 20.52 -2.43
C PHE A 401 -2.04 20.49 -3.66
N TRP A 402 -1.49 19.93 -4.73
CA TRP A 402 -2.27 19.56 -5.89
C TRP A 402 -3.08 18.31 -5.55
N LEU A 403 -4.40 18.45 -5.48
CA LEU A 403 -5.35 17.36 -5.28
C LEU A 403 -6.07 16.97 -6.57
N GLY A 404 -6.01 17.84 -7.60
CA GLY A 404 -6.44 17.57 -8.96
C GLY A 404 -7.93 17.24 -9.13
N ASP A 405 -8.36 17.08 -10.38
CA ASP A 405 -9.62 16.42 -10.73
C ASP A 405 -10.84 16.87 -9.90
N SER A 406 -10.97 18.19 -9.73
CA SER A 406 -12.15 18.75 -9.07
C SER A 406 -12.39 20.21 -9.46
N HIS A 407 -13.65 20.47 -9.84
CA HIS A 407 -14.17 21.82 -10.03
C HIS A 407 -14.78 22.41 -8.75
N VAL A 408 -14.75 21.70 -7.62
CA VAL A 408 -15.36 22.16 -6.37
C VAL A 408 -14.67 23.43 -5.88
N LYS A 409 -15.43 24.30 -5.22
CA LYS A 409 -14.94 25.57 -4.68
C LYS A 409 -15.54 25.72 -3.29
N GLU A 410 -14.86 25.10 -2.35
CA GLU A 410 -15.41 24.90 -1.01
C GLU A 410 -14.43 25.38 0.04
N VAL A 411 -14.96 26.03 1.06
CA VAL A 411 -14.21 26.41 2.27
C VAL A 411 -14.97 25.91 3.47
N ILE A 412 -14.30 25.17 4.33
CA ILE A 412 -14.88 24.61 5.55
C ILE A 412 -14.07 25.12 6.72
N VAL A 413 -14.76 25.69 7.71
CA VAL A 413 -14.14 26.23 8.93
C VAL A 413 -14.72 25.51 10.13
N ASP A 414 -13.83 24.92 10.94
CA ASP A 414 -14.12 24.27 12.22
C ASP A 414 -15.22 23.20 12.21
N GLN A 415 -15.57 22.65 11.02
CA GLN A 415 -16.74 21.78 10.83
C GLN A 415 -18.08 22.45 11.22
N GLU A 416 -18.10 23.78 11.28
CA GLU A 416 -19.26 24.60 11.68
C GLU A 416 -19.79 25.47 10.53
N ILE A 417 -18.91 25.90 9.62
CA ILE A 417 -19.25 26.80 8.52
C ILE A 417 -18.74 26.19 7.21
N HIS A 418 -19.62 26.11 6.23
CA HIS A 418 -19.31 25.71 4.85
C HIS A 418 -19.63 26.86 3.90
N LEU A 419 -18.65 27.28 3.10
CA LEU A 419 -18.84 28.20 1.98
C LEU A 419 -18.72 27.41 0.68
N CYS A 420 -19.79 27.42 -0.13
CA CYS A 420 -19.81 26.76 -1.44
C CYS A 420 -20.42 27.66 -2.51
N GLY A 421 -19.97 27.50 -3.76
CA GLY A 421 -20.57 28.21 -4.89
C GLY A 421 -19.69 28.19 -6.13
N ALA A 422 -19.97 29.11 -7.06
CA ALA A 422 -19.22 29.22 -8.31
C ALA A 422 -17.92 30.05 -8.18
N HIS A 423 -17.74 30.75 -7.05
CA HIS A 423 -16.63 31.67 -6.81
C HIS A 423 -15.31 30.94 -6.52
N ASN A 424 -14.24 31.28 -7.25
CA ASN A 424 -12.91 30.71 -7.00
C ASN A 424 -12.21 31.45 -5.86
N TRP A 425 -12.23 30.86 -4.66
CA TRP A 425 -11.78 31.47 -3.40
C TRP A 425 -10.35 32.03 -3.42
N LEU A 426 -9.44 31.42 -4.19
CA LEU A 426 -8.03 31.81 -4.24
C LEU A 426 -7.56 32.34 -5.60
N ASP A 427 -8.50 32.63 -6.51
CA ASP A 427 -8.21 33.17 -7.85
C ASP A 427 -8.84 34.56 -8.07
N TYR A 428 -9.98 34.86 -7.46
CA TYR A 428 -10.73 36.08 -7.77
C TYR A 428 -10.94 36.99 -6.55
N ARG A 429 -10.49 38.24 -6.63
CA ARG A 429 -10.64 39.25 -5.56
C ARG A 429 -12.01 39.93 -5.49
N GLY A 430 -12.87 39.77 -6.50
CA GLY A 430 -14.13 40.52 -6.58
C GLY A 430 -13.98 42.01 -6.94
N GLU A 431 -12.84 42.44 -7.49
CA GLU A 431 -12.51 43.86 -7.71
C GLU A 431 -12.96 44.43 -9.08
N TYR A 432 -13.50 43.63 -10.01
CA TYR A 432 -13.90 44.09 -11.36
C TYR A 432 -15.38 43.84 -11.67
N LEU A 433 -16.23 44.87 -11.46
CA LEU A 433 -17.68 44.87 -11.77
C LEU A 433 -18.48 43.73 -11.08
N PRO A 434 -19.81 43.86 -10.91
CA PRO A 434 -20.62 42.73 -10.45
C PRO A 434 -20.56 41.62 -11.51
N THR A 435 -19.98 40.46 -11.17
CA THR A 435 -19.91 39.30 -12.05
C THR A 435 -21.18 38.45 -11.96
N GLY A 436 -22.07 38.73 -10.99
CA GLY A 436 -23.24 37.91 -10.72
C GLY A 436 -22.90 36.61 -10.01
N GLU A 437 -21.70 36.51 -9.44
CA GLU A 437 -21.28 35.34 -8.65
C GLU A 437 -22.03 35.30 -7.32
N SER A 438 -22.45 34.09 -6.94
CA SER A 438 -23.04 33.83 -5.65
C SER A 438 -22.41 32.63 -4.97
N VAL A 439 -22.34 32.72 -3.65
CA VAL A 439 -21.89 31.65 -2.76
C VAL A 439 -22.90 31.50 -1.64
N TYR A 440 -22.97 30.32 -1.04
CA TYR A 440 -23.79 30.06 0.12
C TYR A 440 -22.90 29.91 1.34
N LYS A 441 -23.22 30.65 2.40
CA LYS A 441 -22.74 30.39 3.76
C LYS A 441 -23.71 29.45 4.44
N VAL A 442 -23.31 28.21 4.62
CA VAL A 442 -24.08 27.14 5.23
C VAL A 442 -23.56 26.87 6.64
N THR A 443 -24.47 26.83 7.61
CA THR A 443 -24.21 26.50 9.02
C THR A 443 -25.12 25.37 9.53
N ILE A 444 -25.73 24.64 8.60
CA ILE A 444 -26.59 23.49 8.88
C ILE A 444 -25.68 22.29 9.18
N PRO A 445 -25.68 21.74 10.41
CA PRO A 445 -24.67 20.77 10.85
C PRO A 445 -24.48 19.56 9.92
N GLU A 446 -25.57 18.93 9.47
CA GLU A 446 -25.51 17.77 8.59
C GLU A 446 -24.81 18.08 7.25
N GLN A 447 -25.08 19.25 6.67
CA GLN A 447 -24.51 19.64 5.38
C GLN A 447 -23.05 20.05 5.51
N VAL A 448 -22.70 20.74 6.60
CA VAL A 448 -21.31 21.07 6.89
C VAL A 448 -20.50 19.80 7.13
N GLN A 449 -21.07 18.83 7.85
CA GLN A 449 -20.42 17.55 8.10
C GLN A 449 -20.21 16.74 6.81
N GLU A 450 -21.20 16.70 5.93
CA GLU A 450 -21.10 16.01 4.63
C GLU A 450 -20.01 16.64 3.74
N ALA A 451 -19.98 17.97 3.66
CA ALA A 451 -18.91 18.68 2.95
C ALA A 451 -17.54 18.44 3.60
N TYR A 452 -17.48 18.43 4.93
CA TYR A 452 -16.25 18.18 5.67
C TYR A 452 -15.70 16.79 5.36
N GLN A 453 -16.53 15.76 5.45
CA GLN A 453 -16.13 14.38 5.13
C GLN A 453 -15.62 14.26 3.70
N PHE A 454 -16.29 14.90 2.74
CA PHE A 454 -15.87 14.91 1.35
C PHE A 454 -14.46 15.51 1.17
N LEU A 455 -14.19 16.70 1.68
CA LEU A 455 -12.86 17.32 1.54
C LEU A 455 -11.80 16.62 2.40
N ALA A 456 -12.12 16.30 3.66
CA ALA A 456 -11.20 15.64 4.58
C ALA A 456 -10.72 14.30 4.01
N HIS A 457 -11.60 13.52 3.40
CA HIS A 457 -11.22 12.25 2.77
C HIS A 457 -10.17 12.44 1.66
N ARG A 458 -10.26 13.50 0.86
CA ARG A 458 -9.24 13.79 -0.18
C ARG A 458 -7.88 14.12 0.43
N TYR A 459 -7.86 14.93 1.49
CA TYR A 459 -6.62 15.23 2.21
C TYR A 459 -6.04 13.99 2.92
N GLN A 460 -6.88 13.14 3.50
CA GLN A 460 -6.46 11.88 4.12
C GLN A 460 -5.82 10.94 3.11
N ASN A 461 -6.45 10.73 1.95
CA ASN A 461 -5.90 9.90 0.89
C ASN A 461 -4.55 10.44 0.39
N TYR A 462 -4.41 11.76 0.30
CA TYR A 462 -3.15 12.38 -0.07
C TYR A 462 -2.08 12.19 1.01
N ALA A 463 -2.41 12.40 2.29
CA ALA A 463 -1.51 12.17 3.42
C ALA A 463 -1.04 10.70 3.48
N GLN A 464 -1.95 9.75 3.23
CA GLN A 464 -1.63 8.32 3.18
C GLN A 464 -0.61 8.02 2.07
N LYS A 465 -0.81 8.55 0.86
CA LYS A 465 0.16 8.40 -0.25
C LYS A 465 1.51 9.00 0.09
N LEU A 466 1.54 10.16 0.74
CA LEU A 466 2.79 10.76 1.22
C LEU A 466 3.48 9.87 2.25
N TRP A 467 2.74 9.30 3.20
CA TRP A 467 3.27 8.40 4.22
C TRP A 467 3.87 7.14 3.63
N GLU A 468 3.15 6.48 2.72
CA GLU A 468 3.63 5.30 2.01
C GLU A 468 4.92 5.59 1.23
N SER A 469 4.99 6.75 0.56
CA SER A 469 6.18 7.21 -0.13
C SER A 469 7.32 7.55 0.83
N ALA A 470 7.00 8.14 1.99
CA ALA A 470 7.96 8.46 3.03
C ALA A 470 8.61 7.20 3.59
N ILE A 471 7.83 6.15 3.88
CA ILE A 471 8.34 4.85 4.33
C ILE A 471 9.18 4.19 3.25
N ALA A 472 8.67 4.12 2.01
CA ALA A 472 9.36 3.45 0.92
C ALA A 472 10.74 4.06 0.61
N ASN A 473 10.87 5.38 0.76
CA ASN A 473 12.09 6.13 0.45
C ASN A 473 12.88 6.57 1.70
N HIS A 474 12.39 6.27 2.90
CA HIS A 474 12.87 6.83 4.17
C HIS A 474 13.01 8.36 4.12
N ASP A 475 12.02 9.05 3.55
CA ASP A 475 12.02 10.51 3.36
C ASP A 475 11.37 11.23 4.56
N PRO A 476 12.17 11.88 5.43
CA PRO A 476 11.62 12.55 6.62
C PRO A 476 10.81 13.80 6.27
N GLN A 477 11.01 14.42 5.10
CA GLN A 477 10.26 15.61 4.72
C GLN A 477 8.82 15.23 4.36
N LEU A 478 8.62 14.16 3.58
CA LEU A 478 7.29 13.66 3.25
C LEU A 478 6.54 13.19 4.50
N ALA A 479 7.24 12.55 5.44
CA ALA A 479 6.68 12.15 6.73
C ALA A 479 6.21 13.38 7.55
N VAL A 480 7.02 14.43 7.64
CA VAL A 480 6.65 15.69 8.32
C VAL A 480 5.41 16.32 7.67
N GLU A 481 5.35 16.37 6.34
CA GLU A 481 4.18 16.90 5.62
C GLU A 481 2.92 16.09 5.95
N CYS A 482 3.01 14.76 5.95
CA CYS A 482 1.91 13.88 6.33
C CYS A 482 1.42 14.11 7.76
N LEU A 483 2.34 14.13 8.75
CA LEU A 483 2.00 14.39 10.15
C LEU A 483 1.30 15.74 10.35
N CYS A 484 1.71 16.77 9.60
CA CYS A 484 1.05 18.08 9.65
C CYS A 484 -0.38 18.03 9.07
N ILE A 485 -0.62 17.26 8.00
CA ILE A 485 -1.97 17.08 7.44
C ILE A 485 -2.86 16.35 8.43
N TRP A 486 -2.39 15.23 9.01
CA TRP A 486 -3.15 14.49 10.02
C TRP A 486 -3.46 15.37 11.24
N GLY A 487 -2.51 16.18 11.72
CA GLY A 487 -2.77 17.14 12.78
C GLY A 487 -3.82 18.19 12.44
N ALA A 488 -3.77 18.75 11.23
CA ALA A 488 -4.79 19.70 10.78
C ALA A 488 -6.20 19.08 10.67
N LEU A 489 -6.29 17.76 10.55
CA LEU A 489 -7.54 16.99 10.52
C LEU A 489 -7.95 16.40 11.88
N GLY A 490 -7.18 16.63 12.95
CA GLY A 490 -7.43 16.03 14.27
C GLY A 490 -7.18 14.53 14.32
N MET A 491 -6.19 14.04 13.55
CA MET A 491 -5.80 12.63 13.43
C MET A 491 -4.40 12.37 13.99
N GLU A 492 -3.98 13.12 15.01
CA GLU A 492 -2.67 13.01 15.65
C GLU A 492 -2.43 11.59 16.20
N ASP A 493 -3.48 10.97 16.74
CA ASP A 493 -3.43 9.58 17.25
C ASP A 493 -3.10 8.56 16.14
N LEU A 494 -3.48 8.81 14.88
CA LEU A 494 -3.06 7.98 13.75
C LEU A 494 -1.56 8.16 13.49
N GLY A 495 -1.08 9.40 13.48
CA GLY A 495 0.32 9.70 13.22
C GLY A 495 1.29 9.00 14.17
N ILE A 496 0.98 8.94 15.47
CA ILE A 496 1.85 8.25 16.43
C ILE A 496 1.77 6.72 16.32
N LYS A 497 0.61 6.16 15.98
CA LYS A 497 0.46 4.72 15.72
C LYS A 497 1.28 4.29 14.52
N GLU A 498 1.28 5.10 13.47
CA GLU A 498 2.08 4.86 12.28
C GLU A 498 3.59 4.96 12.59
N ILE A 499 4.00 5.92 13.42
CA ILE A 499 5.39 5.99 13.94
C ILE A 499 5.77 4.73 14.72
N GLU A 500 4.89 4.27 15.63
CA GLU A 500 5.11 3.04 16.43
C GLU A 500 5.19 1.80 15.53
N GLN A 501 4.24 1.64 14.60
CA GLN A 501 4.14 0.48 13.72
C GLN A 501 5.37 0.32 12.81
N HIS A 502 6.00 1.44 12.45
CA HIS A 502 7.16 1.49 11.55
C HIS A 502 8.49 1.74 12.27
N ASP A 503 8.52 1.76 13.60
CA ASP A 503 9.71 1.99 14.44
C ASP A 503 10.48 3.28 14.06
N TRP A 504 9.76 4.33 13.66
CA TRP A 504 10.37 5.57 13.16
C TRP A 504 10.46 6.65 14.24
N LEU A 505 11.15 6.32 15.34
CA LEU A 505 11.20 7.13 16.56
C LEU A 505 11.75 8.56 16.35
N GLU A 506 12.55 8.79 15.31
CA GLU A 506 13.03 10.13 14.92
C GLU A 506 11.90 11.14 14.67
N LEU A 507 10.70 10.67 14.35
CA LEU A 507 9.55 11.52 14.06
C LEU A 507 8.73 11.90 15.30
N VAL A 508 8.97 11.27 16.46
CA VAL A 508 8.24 11.60 17.70
C VAL A 508 8.36 13.09 18.08
N PRO A 509 9.54 13.75 17.99
CA PRO A 509 9.65 15.19 18.23
C PRO A 509 8.82 16.05 17.26
N VAL A 510 8.69 15.61 16.01
CA VAL A 510 7.85 16.29 15.00
C VAL A 510 6.38 16.15 15.40
N TRP A 511 5.96 14.93 15.75
CA TRP A 511 4.62 14.65 16.23
C TRP A 511 4.27 15.47 17.48
N LEU A 512 5.18 15.62 18.44
CA LEU A 512 4.98 16.47 19.61
C LEU A 512 4.74 17.94 19.25
N ASN A 513 5.43 18.45 18.22
CA ASN A 513 5.20 19.81 17.72
C ASN A 513 3.82 19.95 17.04
N VAL A 514 3.32 18.90 16.38
CA VAL A 514 1.95 18.84 15.85
C VAL A 514 0.93 18.88 17.00
N VAL A 515 1.14 18.06 18.04
CA VAL A 515 0.28 18.05 19.24
C VAL A 515 0.29 19.41 19.94
N LEU A 516 1.45 20.05 20.09
CA LEU A 516 1.55 21.40 20.65
C LEU A 516 0.72 22.42 19.88
N HIS A 517 0.72 22.32 18.55
CA HIS A 517 -0.09 23.17 17.70
C HIS A 517 -1.58 22.92 17.92
N GLY A 518 -2.01 21.66 17.98
CA GLY A 518 -3.40 21.25 18.27
C GLY A 518 -3.88 21.61 19.69
N LEU A 519 -3.01 21.59 20.69
CA LEU A 519 -3.34 22.00 22.07
C LEU A 519 -3.69 23.49 22.14
N ARG A 520 -3.03 24.36 21.36
CA ARG A 520 -3.33 25.81 21.32
C ARG A 520 -4.74 26.12 20.83
N SER A 521 -5.23 25.32 19.88
CA SER A 521 -6.58 25.43 19.31
C SER A 521 -7.63 24.58 20.05
N LYS A 522 -7.22 23.81 21.07
CA LYS A 522 -8.07 22.81 21.73
C LYS A 522 -8.67 21.81 20.74
N ASN A 523 -7.87 21.45 19.73
CA ASN A 523 -8.20 20.40 18.77
C ASN A 523 -7.79 19.02 19.28
N VAL A 524 -6.74 18.97 20.12
CA VAL A 524 -6.27 17.76 20.80
C VAL A 524 -6.78 17.75 22.23
N LEU A 525 -7.27 16.59 22.68
CA LEU A 525 -7.62 16.36 24.09
C LEU A 525 -6.35 16.21 24.92
N ASP A 526 -6.36 16.76 26.12
CA ASP A 526 -5.24 16.75 27.06
C ASP A 526 -4.88 15.35 27.57
N ASP A 527 -5.74 14.35 27.36
CA ASP A 527 -5.58 12.95 27.73
C ASP A 527 -5.64 11.98 26.53
N SER A 528 -5.32 12.44 25.31
CA SER A 528 -5.46 11.63 24.09
C SER A 528 -4.75 10.27 24.17
N ALA A 529 -5.30 9.26 23.50
CA ALA A 529 -4.68 7.93 23.44
C ALA A 529 -3.29 7.98 22.79
N GLY A 530 -3.09 8.89 21.84
CA GLY A 530 -1.79 9.12 21.21
C GLY A 530 -0.72 9.61 22.17
N LEU A 531 -1.07 10.42 23.18
CA LEU A 531 -0.11 10.82 24.22
C LEU A 531 0.39 9.62 25.03
N GLN A 532 -0.49 8.69 25.38
CA GLN A 532 -0.11 7.47 26.09
C GLN A 532 0.81 6.57 25.26
N ILE A 533 0.52 6.43 23.96
CA ILE A 533 1.40 5.70 23.02
C ILE A 533 2.76 6.39 22.94
N ALA A 534 2.79 7.70 22.71
CA ALA A 534 4.06 8.43 22.64
C ALA A 534 4.89 8.32 23.93
N LEU A 535 4.24 8.29 25.09
CA LEU A 535 4.90 8.10 26.39
C LEU A 535 5.47 6.67 26.55
N SER A 536 4.77 5.64 26.06
CA SER A 536 5.27 4.25 26.12
C SER A 536 6.51 4.05 25.22
N LEU A 537 6.55 4.71 24.06
CA LEU A 537 7.69 4.70 23.14
C LEU A 537 8.98 5.26 23.77
N LEU A 538 8.89 6.09 24.81
CA LEU A 538 10.07 6.57 25.53
C LEU A 538 10.96 5.44 26.04
N SER A 539 10.40 4.27 26.35
CA SER A 539 11.19 3.10 26.77
C SER A 539 12.13 2.55 25.68
N GLN A 540 11.84 2.84 24.42
CA GLN A 540 12.56 2.32 23.25
C GLN A 540 13.69 3.26 22.79
N VAL A 541 13.64 4.53 23.17
CA VAL A 541 14.63 5.56 22.79
C VAL A 541 15.93 5.37 23.59
N SER A 542 17.09 5.32 22.93
CA SER A 542 18.39 5.34 23.61
C SER A 542 18.75 6.76 24.07
N GLY A 543 19.80 6.93 24.86
CA GLY A 543 20.14 8.26 25.41
C GLY A 543 20.92 9.16 24.45
N GLU A 544 21.30 8.62 23.28
CA GLU A 544 22.43 9.08 22.48
C GLU A 544 22.04 9.51 21.06
N GLU A 545 20.79 9.30 20.60
CA GLU A 545 20.39 9.69 19.26
C GLU A 545 20.28 11.22 19.08
N ALA A 546 20.50 11.69 17.85
CA ALA A 546 20.45 13.11 17.51
C ALA A 546 19.09 13.77 17.77
N PHE A 547 17.99 13.01 17.73
CA PHE A 547 16.63 13.52 17.93
C PHE A 547 16.20 13.61 19.41
N VAL A 548 17.02 13.12 20.35
CA VAL A 548 16.71 13.12 21.79
C VAL A 548 16.61 14.55 22.35
N GLU A 549 17.43 15.48 21.89
CA GLU A 549 17.33 16.89 22.33
C GLU A 549 16.01 17.57 21.90
N PRO A 550 15.60 17.47 20.62
CA PRO A 550 14.25 17.84 20.20
C PRO A 550 13.15 17.14 21.00
N LEU A 551 13.30 15.84 21.29
CA LEU A 551 12.33 15.05 22.06
C LEU A 551 12.16 15.59 23.49
N ARG A 552 13.27 15.86 24.19
CA ARG A 552 13.29 16.45 25.54
C ARG A 552 12.53 17.78 25.58
N ARG A 553 12.80 18.63 24.59
CA ARG A 553 12.14 19.94 24.47
C ARG A 553 10.65 19.79 24.19
N GLY A 554 10.29 18.93 23.24
CA GLY A 554 8.90 18.67 22.86
C GLY A 554 8.06 18.21 24.05
N TRP A 555 8.53 17.21 24.80
CA TRP A 555 7.79 16.71 25.96
C TRP A 555 7.61 17.75 27.06
N ARG A 556 8.66 18.53 27.36
CA ARG A 556 8.55 19.63 28.32
C ARG A 556 7.50 20.63 27.90
N GLN A 557 7.52 21.06 26.63
CA GLN A 557 6.54 22.00 26.10
C GLN A 557 5.11 21.42 26.12
N VAL A 558 4.94 20.15 25.75
CA VAL A 558 3.61 19.49 25.75
C VAL A 558 3.05 19.42 27.16
N MET A 559 3.85 18.99 28.14
CA MET A 559 3.40 18.90 29.53
C MET A 559 3.07 20.29 30.12
N GLU A 560 3.89 21.31 29.82
CA GLU A 560 3.60 22.70 30.20
C GLU A 560 2.30 23.22 29.56
N ALA A 561 2.08 22.91 28.27
CA ALA A 561 0.88 23.31 27.55
C ALA A 561 -0.38 22.65 28.14
N ILE A 562 -0.32 21.34 28.43
CA ILE A 562 -1.43 20.61 29.07
C ILE A 562 -1.68 21.19 30.48
N ALA A 563 -0.64 21.37 31.30
CA ALA A 563 -0.79 21.88 32.66
C ALA A 563 -1.41 23.29 32.72
N THR A 564 -1.19 24.11 31.69
CA THR A 564 -1.81 25.44 31.57
C THR A 564 -3.34 25.36 31.49
N TYR A 565 -3.89 24.28 30.91
CA TYR A 565 -5.33 24.07 30.78
C TYR A 565 -5.90 23.15 31.86
N ASN A 566 -5.16 22.09 32.20
CA ASN A 566 -5.56 21.03 33.13
C ASN A 566 -4.34 20.45 33.84
N HIS A 567 -4.03 21.02 35.00
CA HIS A 567 -2.90 20.61 35.84
C HIS A 567 -2.99 19.14 36.27
N ASP A 568 -4.19 18.68 36.63
CA ASP A 568 -4.40 17.31 37.12
C ASP A 568 -4.15 16.28 36.00
N THR A 569 -4.60 16.56 34.77
CA THR A 569 -4.29 15.70 33.62
C THR A 569 -2.80 15.61 33.36
N ALA A 570 -2.08 16.74 33.34
CA ALA A 570 -0.63 16.74 33.16
C ALA A 570 0.08 15.92 34.25
N LEU A 571 -0.35 16.03 35.50
CA LEU A 571 0.20 15.26 36.60
C LEU A 571 -0.09 13.76 36.46
N ASN A 572 -1.31 13.39 36.02
CA ASN A 572 -1.70 12.00 35.81
C ASN A 572 -0.93 11.32 34.67
N LEU A 573 -0.55 12.07 33.63
CA LEU A 573 0.32 11.58 32.55
C LEU A 573 1.74 11.24 33.05
N LEU A 574 2.21 11.91 34.11
CA LEU A 574 3.53 11.69 34.73
C LEU A 574 3.47 10.63 35.85
N ASN A 575 2.90 9.46 35.55
CA ASN A 575 2.92 8.32 36.47
C ASN A 575 4.36 7.82 36.76
N ASN A 576 4.53 6.91 37.71
CA ASN A 576 5.87 6.45 38.14
C ASN A 576 6.73 5.90 37.00
N ASP A 577 6.14 5.16 36.07
CA ASP A 577 6.87 4.53 34.96
C ASP A 577 7.31 5.59 33.94
N VAL A 578 6.42 6.51 33.59
CA VAL A 578 6.70 7.65 32.71
C VAL A 578 7.76 8.56 33.33
N TRP A 579 7.65 8.86 34.63
CA TRP A 579 8.60 9.71 35.33
C TRP A 579 10.00 9.10 35.36
N ALA A 580 10.12 7.78 35.53
CA ALA A 580 11.38 7.08 35.42
C ALA A 580 12.02 7.23 34.02
N GLN A 581 11.21 7.19 32.95
CA GLN A 581 11.70 7.46 31.59
C GLN A 581 12.11 8.93 31.40
N PHE A 582 11.36 9.88 31.97
CA PHE A 582 11.71 11.31 31.91
C PHE A 582 13.05 11.60 32.58
N LEU A 583 13.36 10.95 33.70
CA LEU A 583 14.67 11.03 34.36
C LEU A 583 15.76 10.35 33.52
N ARG A 584 15.52 9.11 33.05
CA ARG A 584 16.48 8.35 32.22
C ARG A 584 16.91 9.14 30.98
N LEU A 585 15.94 9.76 30.31
CA LEU A 585 16.16 10.53 29.10
C LEU A 585 16.51 11.99 29.37
N ASN A 586 16.74 12.43 30.62
CA ASN A 586 17.04 13.82 31.00
C ASN A 586 16.02 14.85 30.49
N ILE A 587 14.75 14.48 30.40
CA ILE A 587 13.62 15.40 30.15
C ILE A 587 13.39 16.24 31.42
N ALA A 588 13.42 15.57 32.58
CA ALA A 588 13.41 16.14 33.92
C ALA A 588 14.75 15.88 34.64
N LEU A 589 15.09 16.69 35.65
CA LEU A 589 16.28 16.49 36.48
C LEU A 589 15.95 15.62 37.69
N GLU A 590 16.93 14.90 38.25
CA GLU A 590 16.75 14.08 39.47
C GLU A 590 16.24 14.89 40.69
N SER A 591 16.50 16.20 40.70
CA SER A 591 16.00 17.12 41.74
C SER A 591 14.56 17.58 41.53
N ASP A 592 13.98 17.33 40.36
CA ASP A 592 12.62 17.75 40.02
C ASP A 592 11.60 16.81 40.66
N LEU A 593 10.40 17.34 40.93
CA LEU A 593 9.21 16.55 41.27
C LEU A 593 8.19 16.77 40.15
N PRO A 594 7.35 15.77 39.80
CA PRO A 594 6.35 15.91 38.72
C PRO A 594 5.53 17.20 38.79
N ASP A 595 4.97 17.50 39.97
CA ASP A 595 4.19 18.71 40.22
C ASP A 595 4.98 20.02 40.01
N LYS A 596 6.28 20.03 40.38
CA LYS A 596 7.16 21.19 40.17
C LYS A 596 7.64 21.31 38.73
N PHE A 597 7.79 20.19 38.04
CA PHE A 597 8.21 20.14 36.64
C PHE A 597 7.17 20.82 35.75
N ILE A 598 5.89 20.52 35.95
CA ILE A 598 4.79 21.13 35.19
C ILE A 598 4.45 22.57 35.65
N SER A 599 4.88 22.97 36.85
CA SER A 599 4.62 24.31 37.42
C SER A 599 5.72 25.35 37.10
N SER A 600 6.85 24.96 36.52
CA SER A 600 8.00 25.85 36.34
C SER A 600 8.00 26.52 34.95
N PRO A 601 7.85 27.85 34.83
CA PRO A 601 7.97 28.50 33.53
C PRO A 601 9.41 28.44 33.00
N PRO A 602 9.63 28.43 31.68
CA PRO A 602 10.95 28.27 31.09
C PRO A 602 11.86 29.43 31.50
N LYS A 603 13.00 29.11 32.14
CA LYS A 603 14.10 30.05 32.30
C LYS A 603 14.71 30.35 30.92
N GLN A 604 14.17 31.33 30.20
CA GLN A 604 14.89 31.92 29.07
C GLN A 604 16.23 32.46 29.59
N LYS A 605 17.34 31.79 29.24
CA LYS A 605 18.67 32.37 29.39
C LYS A 605 18.75 33.58 28.44
N GLN A 606 18.39 34.76 28.93
CA GLN A 606 18.81 36.01 28.31
C GLN A 606 20.35 36.00 28.28
N LYS A 607 20.92 35.84 27.08
CA LYS A 607 22.31 36.24 26.84
C LYS A 607 22.38 37.73 27.19
N LYS A 608 23.01 38.05 28.32
CA LYS A 608 23.53 39.40 28.57
C LYS A 608 24.47 39.73 27.42
N ALA A 609 24.02 40.59 26.50
CA ALA A 609 24.93 41.32 25.64
C ALA A 609 25.80 42.18 26.56
N GLY A 610 27.05 41.76 26.74
CA GLY A 610 28.10 42.60 27.28
C GLY A 610 28.36 43.77 26.33
N LYS A 611 28.73 44.89 26.93
CA LYS A 611 29.06 46.20 26.33
C LYS A 611 29.84 46.12 25.03
#